data_AF-A0AAX3W143-F1
#
_entry.id   AF-A0AAX3W143-F1
#
_cell.length_a   1.000
_cell.length_b   1.000
_cell.length_c   1.000
_cell.angle_alpha   90.00
_cell.angle_beta   90.00
_cell.angle_gamma   90.00
#
_symmetry.space_group_name_H-M   'P 1'
#
loop_
_entity.id
_entity.type
_entity.pdbx_description
1 polymer ?
#
loop_
_entity_poly.entity_id
_entity_poly.type
_entity_poly.pdbx_seq_one_letter_code
_entity_poly.pdbx_strand_id
1 'polypeptide(L)'
;MTNFPENLSRLRKSYGLTLTELANRLNNKYDIKFSKASIDRWEKGTTSPSMSHASALADYFEVTLDQLSGRDKIEIRRPNTMASHLEGELDEEDVEYILGLIERLKKENKGD
;
A
#
# COMPACT_ATOMS: atom_id res chain seq x y z
N MET A 1 -3.82 4.28 -4.19
CA MET A 1 -4.45 5.36 -3.37
C MET A 1 -4.57 4.79 -1.96
N THR A 2 -4.18 5.49 -0.88
CA THR A 2 -4.24 4.90 0.48
C THR A 2 -5.64 4.99 1.04
N ASN A 3 -6.23 3.86 1.45
CA ASN A 3 -7.62 3.80 1.89
C ASN A 3 -7.79 3.29 3.33
N PHE A 4 -7.07 3.94 4.24
CA PHE A 4 -7.07 3.61 5.67
C PHE A 4 -8.48 3.67 6.31
N PRO A 5 -9.30 4.73 6.13
CA PRO A 5 -10.58 4.85 6.83
C PRO A 5 -11.55 3.70 6.51
N GLU A 6 -11.68 3.37 5.23
CA GLU A 6 -12.59 2.31 4.78
C GLU A 6 -12.07 0.94 5.21
N ASN A 7 -10.75 0.74 5.19
CA ASN A 7 -10.16 -0.52 5.61
C ASN A 7 -10.27 -0.75 7.12
N LEU A 8 -10.08 0.29 7.95
CA LEU A 8 -10.31 0.18 9.39
C LEU A 8 -11.76 -0.19 9.68
N SER A 9 -12.72 0.46 9.00
CA SER A 9 -14.14 0.14 9.15
C SER A 9 -14.46 -1.30 8.73
N ARG A 10 -13.85 -1.76 7.63
CA ARG A 10 -13.97 -3.14 7.15
C ARG A 10 -13.43 -4.15 8.17
N LEU A 11 -12.22 -3.95 8.69
CA LEU A 11 -11.59 -4.83 9.69
C LEU A 11 -12.41 -4.90 10.98
N ARG A 12 -12.89 -3.75 11.48
CA ARG A 12 -13.75 -3.73 12.66
C ARG A 12 -15.04 -4.54 12.44
N LYS A 13 -15.67 -4.37 11.27
CA LYS A 13 -16.92 -5.07 10.92
C LYS A 13 -16.70 -6.56 10.67
N SER A 14 -15.58 -6.99 10.09
CA SER A 14 -15.28 -8.42 9.87
C SER A 14 -15.08 -9.18 11.19
N TYR A 15 -14.61 -8.48 12.23
CA TYR A 15 -14.55 -9.00 13.59
C TYR A 15 -15.88 -8.86 14.37
N GLY A 16 -16.94 -8.33 13.75
CA GLY A 16 -18.24 -8.15 14.39
C GLY A 16 -18.27 -7.12 15.53
N LEU A 17 -17.31 -6.20 15.56
CA LEU A 17 -17.12 -5.29 16.70
C LEU A 17 -17.88 -3.97 16.51
N THR A 18 -18.47 -3.46 17.58
CA THR A 18 -18.90 -2.06 17.65
C THR A 18 -17.69 -1.14 17.87
N LEU A 19 -17.84 0.15 17.61
CA LEU A 19 -16.77 1.14 17.89
C LEU A 19 -16.37 1.14 19.38
N THR A 20 -17.36 1.00 20.27
CA THR A 20 -17.14 0.95 21.72
C THR A 20 -16.42 -0.33 22.11
N GLU A 21 -16.83 -1.47 21.54
CA GLU A 21 -16.21 -2.76 21.81
C GLU A 21 -14.75 -2.79 21.35
N LEU A 22 -14.46 -2.27 20.16
CA LEU A 22 -13.09 -2.14 19.67
C LEU A 22 -12.24 -1.27 20.61
N ALA A 23 -12.75 -0.10 21.03
CA ALA A 23 -12.04 0.76 21.98
C ALA A 23 -11.74 0.04 23.30
N ASN A 24 -12.73 -0.67 23.85
CA ASN A 24 -12.56 -1.42 25.11
C ASN A 24 -11.52 -2.54 24.98
N ARG A 25 -11.57 -3.31 23.90
CA ARG A 25 -10.60 -4.40 23.66
C ARG A 25 -9.18 -3.87 23.49
N LEU A 26 -9.02 -2.77 22.76
CA LEU A 26 -7.71 -2.13 22.60
C LEU A 26 -7.18 -1.58 23.93
N ASN A 27 -8.03 -0.90 24.72
CA ASN A 27 -7.67 -0.40 26.04
C ASN A 27 -7.29 -1.51 27.04
N ASN A 28 -7.85 -2.70 26.89
CA ASN A 28 -7.53 -3.84 27.75
C ASN A 28 -6.21 -4.53 27.35
N LYS A 29 -5.82 -4.45 26.08
CA LYS A 29 -4.64 -5.14 25.53
C LYS A 29 -3.39 -4.25 25.51
N TYR A 30 -3.55 -2.95 25.30
CA TYR A 30 -2.43 -2.02 25.13
C TYR A 30 -2.51 -0.89 26.16
N ASP A 31 -1.35 -0.42 26.62
CA ASP A 31 -1.22 0.75 27.50
C ASP A 31 -1.37 2.07 26.72
N ILE A 32 -2.40 2.15 25.87
CA ILE A 32 -2.70 3.30 25.01
C ILE A 32 -4.21 3.53 25.08
N LYS A 33 -4.63 4.78 25.31
CA LYS A 33 -6.06 5.11 25.41
C LYS A 33 -6.72 5.28 24.05
N PHE A 34 -7.66 4.39 23.76
CA PHE A 34 -8.61 4.46 22.66
C PHE A 34 -9.97 4.97 23.14
N SER A 35 -10.58 5.83 22.33
CA SER A 35 -11.96 6.29 22.54
C SER A 35 -12.82 5.95 21.33
N LYS A 36 -14.11 5.67 21.55
CA LYS A 36 -15.10 5.48 20.48
C LYS A 36 -15.07 6.65 19.48
N ALA A 37 -14.95 7.89 19.98
CA ALA A 37 -14.95 9.08 19.15
C ALA A 37 -13.70 9.18 18.26
N SER A 38 -12.53 8.77 18.76
CA SER A 38 -11.29 8.73 17.98
C SER A 38 -11.43 7.74 16.82
N ILE A 39 -11.89 6.52 17.11
CA ILE A 39 -12.07 5.47 16.11
C ILE A 39 -13.11 5.88 15.06
N ASP A 40 -14.23 6.48 15.46
CA ASP A 40 -15.25 7.00 14.54
C ASP A 40 -14.67 8.06 13.57
N ARG A 41 -13.87 9.00 14.08
CA ARG A 41 -13.20 10.02 13.25
C ARG A 41 -12.17 9.40 12.30
N TRP A 42 -11.49 8.33 12.72
CA TRP A 42 -10.55 7.60 11.86
C TRP A 42 -11.26 6.85 10.74
N GLU A 43 -12.38 6.18 11.01
CA GLU A 43 -13.19 5.50 9.99
C GLU A 43 -13.87 6.47 9.01
N LYS A 44 -14.12 7.71 9.42
CA LYS A 44 -14.63 8.80 8.56
C LYS A 44 -13.52 9.57 7.84
N GLY A 45 -12.25 9.28 8.13
CA GLY A 45 -11.10 10.01 7.58
C GLY A 45 -10.99 11.47 8.04
N THR A 46 -11.71 11.87 9.09
CA THR A 46 -11.67 13.25 9.62
C THR A 46 -10.35 13.56 10.33
N THR A 47 -9.75 12.55 10.95
CA THR A 47 -8.44 12.65 11.61
C THR A 47 -7.67 11.37 11.37
N SER A 48 -6.35 11.39 11.57
CA SER A 48 -5.49 10.20 11.48
C SER A 48 -5.05 9.74 12.88
N PRO A 49 -4.86 8.41 13.09
CA PRO A 49 -4.26 7.90 14.32
C PRO A 49 -2.79 8.32 14.41
N SER A 50 -2.25 8.39 15.64
CA SER A 50 -0.79 8.44 15.80
C SER A 50 -0.16 7.10 15.46
N MET A 51 1.16 7.08 15.28
CA MET A 51 1.90 5.85 14.96
C MET A 51 1.68 4.73 16.00
N SER A 52 1.63 5.07 17.28
CA SER A 52 1.38 4.10 18.36
C SER A 52 -0.01 3.49 18.26
N HIS A 53 -1.04 4.30 17.96
CA HIS A 53 -2.40 3.79 17.76
C HIS A 53 -2.50 2.93 16.50
N ALA A 54 -1.86 3.34 15.40
CA ALA A 54 -1.83 2.56 14.16
C ALA A 54 -1.14 1.21 14.37
N SER A 55 -0.03 1.18 15.12
CA SER A 55 0.70 -0.05 15.44
C SER A 55 -0.14 -1.01 16.28
N ALA A 56 -0.83 -0.49 17.31
CA ALA A 56 -1.72 -1.31 18.14
C ALA A 56 -2.94 -1.83 17.37
N LEU A 57 -3.49 -1.05 16.43
CA LEU A 57 -4.56 -1.51 15.52
C LEU A 57 -4.06 -2.62 14.60
N ALA A 58 -2.87 -2.45 14.01
CA ALA A 58 -2.25 -3.45 13.14
C ALA A 58 -2.00 -4.77 13.89
N ASP A 59 -1.43 -4.70 15.10
CA ASP A 59 -1.22 -5.88 15.97
C ASP A 59 -2.55 -6.52 16.39
N TYR A 60 -3.57 -5.73 16.69
CA TYR A 60 -4.88 -6.25 17.13
C TYR A 60 -5.59 -7.03 16.03
N PHE A 61 -5.49 -6.56 14.78
CA PHE A 61 -6.12 -7.20 13.63
C PHE A 61 -5.22 -8.22 12.92
N GLU A 62 -3.99 -8.45 13.42
CA GLU A 62 -2.99 -9.34 12.84
C GLU A 62 -2.66 -9.00 11.37
N VAL A 63 -2.52 -7.71 11.09
CA VAL A 63 -2.19 -7.18 9.76
C VAL A 63 -0.97 -6.27 9.81
N THR A 64 -0.30 -6.06 8.68
CA THR A 64 0.77 -5.07 8.58
C THR A 64 0.20 -3.65 8.52
N LEU A 65 1.03 -2.64 8.80
CA LEU A 65 0.64 -1.23 8.64
C LEU A 65 0.29 -0.86 7.19
N ASP A 66 0.95 -1.50 6.22
CA ASP A 66 0.62 -1.30 4.80
C ASP A 66 -0.77 -1.87 4.49
N GLN A 67 -1.06 -3.07 4.97
CA GLN A 67 -2.39 -3.66 4.87
C GLN A 67 -3.43 -2.79 5.58
N LEU A 68 -3.16 -2.33 6.80
CA LEU A 68 -4.05 -1.44 7.56
C LEU A 68 -4.31 -0.12 6.83
N SER A 69 -3.28 0.49 6.26
CA SER A 69 -3.39 1.75 5.52
C SER A 69 -4.09 1.62 4.16
N GLY A 70 -4.38 0.39 3.72
CA GLY A 70 -4.92 0.13 2.39
C GLY A 70 -3.93 0.55 1.30
N ARG A 71 -2.62 0.44 1.56
CA ARG A 71 -1.60 0.61 0.53
C ARG A 71 -1.56 -0.66 -0.31
N ASP A 72 -1.87 -0.50 -1.60
CA ASP A 72 -1.47 -1.48 -2.59
C ASP A 72 0.05 -1.61 -2.57
N LYS A 73 0.56 -2.81 -2.88
CA LYS A 73 2.00 -3.04 -3.00
C LYS A 73 2.59 -1.92 -3.83
N ILE A 74 3.65 -1.29 -3.32
CA ILE A 74 4.43 -0.35 -4.10
C ILE A 74 4.94 -1.15 -5.30
N GLU A 75 4.33 -0.96 -6.47
CA GLU A 75 4.96 -1.33 -7.72
C GLU A 75 6.19 -0.43 -7.81
N ILE A 76 7.32 -0.96 -7.35
CA ILE A 76 8.61 -0.38 -7.69
C ILE A 76 8.69 -0.56 -9.20
N ARG A 77 8.24 0.46 -9.94
CA ARG A 77 8.61 0.65 -11.33
C ARG A 77 10.12 0.79 -11.28
N ARG A 78 10.84 -0.32 -11.40
CA ARG A 78 12.23 -0.30 -11.82
C ARG A 78 12.15 0.41 -13.16
N PRO A 79 12.68 1.64 -13.29
CA PRO A 79 12.72 2.24 -14.61
C PRO A 79 13.51 1.26 -15.47
N ASN A 80 12.90 0.74 -16.52
CA ASN A 80 13.63 0.08 -17.61
C ASN A 80 14.34 1.18 -18.42
N THR A 81 15.15 2.00 -17.76
CA THR A 81 15.94 3.03 -18.42
C THR A 81 17.26 2.42 -18.84
N MET A 82 17.29 1.94 -20.07
CA MET A 82 18.54 1.69 -20.81
C MET A 82 19.42 2.94 -20.81
N ALA A 83 18.80 4.13 -20.88
CA ALA A 83 19.47 5.43 -20.98
C ALA A 83 20.55 5.71 -19.92
N SER A 84 20.40 5.21 -18.69
CA SER A 84 21.37 5.41 -17.61
C SER A 84 22.69 4.64 -17.79
N HIS A 85 22.76 3.68 -18.72
CA HIS A 85 23.99 2.95 -19.09
C HIS A 85 24.45 3.26 -20.52
N LEU A 86 23.78 4.19 -21.23
CA LEU A 86 24.08 4.57 -22.61
C LEU A 86 24.87 5.89 -22.70
N GLU A 87 25.40 6.41 -21.59
CA GLU A 87 26.40 7.48 -21.63
C GLU A 87 27.69 6.94 -22.24
N GLY A 88 27.77 6.97 -23.57
CA GLY A 88 28.96 6.69 -24.36
C GLY A 88 28.72 5.70 -25.48
N GLU A 89 28.51 6.25 -26.69
CA GLU A 89 28.78 5.62 -28.00
C GLU A 89 27.97 4.37 -28.36
N LEU A 90 26.67 4.55 -28.68
CA LEU A 90 26.02 3.69 -29.68
C LEU A 90 26.09 4.41 -31.02
N ASP A 91 26.50 3.70 -32.07
CA ASP A 91 26.39 4.20 -33.42
C ASP A 91 24.98 3.94 -34.00
N GLU A 92 24.74 4.41 -35.23
CA GLU A 92 23.43 4.28 -35.88
C GLU A 92 23.04 2.80 -36.11
N GLU A 93 24.00 1.92 -36.34
CA GLU A 93 23.78 0.49 -36.61
C GLU A 93 23.35 -0.24 -35.32
N ASP A 94 23.99 0.09 -34.19
CA ASP A 94 23.61 -0.42 -32.88
C ASP A 94 22.18 -0.02 -32.50
N VAL A 95 21.81 1.24 -32.76
CA VAL A 95 20.46 1.75 -32.47
C VAL A 95 19.42 1.03 -33.32
N GLU A 96 19.68 0.84 -34.61
CA GLU A 96 18.78 0.15 -35.53
C GLU A 96 18.58 -1.32 -35.12
N TYR A 97 19.66 -2.01 -34.73
CA TYR A 97 19.61 -3.38 -34.23
C TYR A 97 18.74 -3.49 -32.95
N ILE A 98 18.95 -2.60 -31.99
CA ILE A 98 18.18 -2.57 -30.74
C ILE A 98 16.69 -2.31 -31.02
N LEU A 99 16.37 -1.38 -31.92
CA LEU A 99 14.99 -1.10 -32.31
C LEU A 99 14.32 -2.31 -32.98
N GLY A 100 15.04 -3.04 -33.83
CA GLY A 100 14.56 -4.28 -34.43
C GLY A 100 14.26 -5.37 -33.40
N LEU A 101 15.11 -5.50 -32.37
CA LEU A 101 14.90 -6.45 -31.28
C LEU A 101 13.65 -6.09 -30.45
N ILE A 102 13.44 -4.80 -30.17
CA ILE A 102 12.26 -4.32 -29.45
C ILE A 102 10.96 -4.65 -30.20
N GLU A 103 10.92 -4.44 -31.52
CA GLU A 103 9.72 -4.74 -32.32
C GLU A 103 9.44 -6.25 -32.39
N ARG A 104 10.49 -7.09 -32.46
CA ARG A 104 10.34 -8.54 -32.36
C ARG A 104 9.70 -8.96 -31.03
N LEU A 105 10.20 -8.44 -29.91
CA LEU A 105 9.70 -8.77 -28.57
C LEU A 105 8.26 -8.29 -28.35
N LYS A 106 7.88 -7.11 -28.88
CA LYS A 106 6.49 -6.62 -28.84
C LYS A 106 5.54 -7.52 -29.63
N LYS A 107 5.99 -8.08 -30.74
CA LYS A 107 5.19 -8.99 -31.57
C LYS A 107 4.98 -10.34 -30.88
N GLU A 108 6.00 -10.84 -30.20
CA GLU A 108 5.97 -12.10 -29.44
C GLU A 108 5.03 -11.98 -28.22
N ASN A 109 5.05 -10.86 -27.50
CA ASN A 109 4.13 -10.59 -26.38
C ASN A 109 2.68 -10.26 -26.79
N LYS A 110 2.40 -10.01 -28.07
CA LYS A 110 1.04 -9.82 -28.61
C LYS A 110 0.45 -11.11 -29.19
N GLY A 111 1.21 -12.21 -29.15
CA GLY A 111 0.84 -13.51 -29.72
C GLY A 111 0.18 -14.49 -28.73
N ASP A 112 -0.01 -14.12 -27.46
CA ASP A 112 -0.74 -14.86 -26.42
C ASP A 112 -2.05 -14.17 -26.04
#